data_AF-A0A509LMW4-F1
#
_entry.id   AF-A0A509LMW4-F1
#
_cell.length_a   1.000
_cell.length_b   1.000
_cell.length_c   1.000
_cell.angle_alpha   90.00
_cell.angle_beta   90.00
_cell.angle_gamma   90.00
#
_symmetry.space_group_name_H-M   'P 1'
#
loop_
_entity.id
_entity.type
_entity.pdbx_description
1 polymer ?
#
loop_
_entity_poly.entity_id
_entity_poly.type
_entity_poly.pdbx_seq_one_letter_code
_entity_poly.pdbx_strand_id
1 'polypeptide(L)'
;MSLILFIHQDSSKKGINLVNVINQNFNRIKLQTFHTFNAFKARLKKNSDFIDNEIFILLSESRTRLNQLTSLIDLLESKRTILILPDESKETLSKASQFFPRFFTPVSETYTDLCDVLDKMINQEKKRSIKIIKPSSDFFNLLP
;
A
#
# COMPACT_ATOMS: atom_id res chain seq x y z
N MET A 1 7.00 -6.78 7.11
CA MET A 1 6.36 -5.86 6.15
C MET A 1 5.87 -6.66 4.96
N SER A 2 4.64 -6.43 4.50
CA SER A 2 4.05 -7.02 3.29
C SER A 2 3.48 -5.92 2.39
N LEU A 3 3.57 -6.14 1.08
CA LEU A 3 2.88 -5.35 0.07
C LEU A 3 1.64 -6.14 -0.37
N ILE A 4 0.48 -5.50 -0.28
CA ILE A 4 -0.80 -6.06 -0.72
C ILE A 4 -1.24 -5.30 -1.97
N LEU A 5 -1.19 -5.97 -3.11
CA LEU A 5 -1.46 -5.38 -4.41
C LEU A 5 -2.80 -5.85 -4.95
N PHE A 6 -3.68 -4.90 -5.25
CA PHE A 6 -4.92 -5.18 -5.97
C PHE A 6 -4.81 -4.72 -7.42
N ILE A 7 -4.95 -5.67 -8.35
CA ILE A 7 -4.94 -5.45 -9.79
C ILE A 7 -6.13 -6.22 -10.36
N HIS A 8 -7.16 -5.52 -10.82
CA HIS A 8 -8.35 -6.17 -11.39
C HIS A 8 -7.97 -7.23 -12.43
N GLN A 9 -8.68 -8.37 -12.48
CA GLN A 9 -8.37 -9.49 -13.36
C GLN A 9 -8.28 -9.10 -14.84
N ASP A 10 -9.14 -8.16 -15.26
CA ASP A 10 -9.17 -7.63 -16.62
C ASP A 10 -8.15 -6.49 -16.83
N SER A 11 -7.14 -6.40 -15.96
CA SER A 11 -6.14 -5.36 -16.08
C SER A 11 -5.31 -5.52 -17.33
N SER A 12 -4.97 -4.37 -17.93
CA SER A 12 -4.16 -4.37 -19.14
C SER A 12 -2.70 -4.73 -18.81
N LYS A 13 -1.82 -4.65 -19.82
CA LYS A 13 -0.37 -4.80 -19.65
C LYS A 13 0.21 -3.90 -18.54
N LYS A 14 -0.47 -2.80 -18.17
CA LYS A 14 -0.06 -1.92 -17.07
C LYS A 14 -0.07 -2.65 -15.71
N GLY A 15 -1.01 -3.56 -15.48
CA GLY A 15 -1.03 -4.37 -14.25
C GLY A 15 0.18 -5.30 -14.14
N ILE A 16 0.54 -5.96 -15.24
CA ILE A 16 1.74 -6.81 -15.32
C ILE A 16 3.00 -5.95 -15.10
N ASN A 17 3.07 -4.79 -15.75
CA ASN A 17 4.19 -3.87 -15.60
C ASN A 17 4.39 -3.43 -14.15
N LEU A 18 3.32 -3.04 -13.46
CA LEU A 18 3.36 -2.67 -12.05
C LEU A 18 3.91 -3.81 -11.15
N VAL A 19 3.45 -5.05 -11.37
CA VAL A 19 3.96 -6.22 -10.63
C VAL A 19 5.46 -6.40 -10.87
N ASN A 20 5.92 -6.26 -12.12
CA ASN A 20 7.33 -6.40 -12.46
C ASN A 20 8.18 -5.33 -11.79
N VAL A 21 7.77 -4.06 -11.86
CA VAL A 21 8.48 -2.96 -11.20
C VAL A 21 8.57 -3.19 -9.69
N ILE A 22 7.47 -3.59 -9.04
CA ILE A 22 7.48 -3.86 -7.59
C ILE A 22 8.41 -5.04 -7.26
N ASN A 23 8.34 -6.15 -8.01
CA ASN A 23 9.19 -7.31 -7.76
C ASN A 23 10.69 -7.01 -7.97
N GLN A 24 11.04 -6.21 -8.97
CA GLN A 24 12.42 -5.83 -9.24
C GLN A 24 13.00 -4.95 -8.12
N ASN A 25 12.22 -4.00 -7.61
CA ASN A 25 12.68 -3.04 -6.61
C ASN A 25 12.55 -3.55 -5.16
N PHE A 26 11.60 -4.47 -4.89
CA PHE A 26 11.26 -4.91 -3.54
C PHE A 26 11.27 -6.44 -3.37
N ASN A 27 12.23 -7.14 -4.00
CA ASN A 27 12.35 -8.61 -3.98
C ASN A 27 12.49 -9.24 -2.58
N ARG A 28 12.87 -8.46 -1.55
CA ARG A 28 12.99 -8.90 -0.15
C ARG A 28 11.70 -8.70 0.66
N ILE A 29 10.67 -8.09 0.08
CA ILE A 29 9.39 -7.83 0.73
C ILE A 29 8.35 -8.81 0.17
N LYS A 30 7.55 -9.39 1.06
CA LYS A 30 6.47 -10.29 0.64
C LYS A 30 5.42 -9.51 -0.16
N LEU A 31 5.28 -9.82 -1.44
CA LEU A 31 4.21 -9.31 -2.30
C LEU A 31 3.06 -10.31 -2.35
N GLN A 32 1.84 -9.84 -2.09
CA GLN A 32 0.62 -10.61 -2.27
C GLN A 32 -0.30 -9.88 -3.26
N THR A 33 -0.65 -10.53 -4.36
CA THR A 33 -1.50 -9.94 -5.40
C THR A 33 -2.91 -10.54 -5.36
N PHE A 34 -3.91 -9.67 -5.52
CA PHE A 34 -5.32 -10.03 -5.62
C PHE A 34 -5.90 -9.53 -6.94
N HIS A 35 -6.59 -10.43 -7.64
CA HIS A 35 -7.15 -10.13 -8.96
C HIS A 35 -8.65 -9.90 -8.99
N THR A 36 -9.37 -10.38 -7.97
CA THR A 36 -10.82 -10.23 -7.90
C THR A 36 -11.20 -9.35 -6.72
N PHE A 37 -12.22 -8.52 -6.92
CA PHE A 37 -12.73 -7.63 -5.89
C PHE A 37 -13.16 -8.41 -4.65
N ASN A 38 -13.79 -9.57 -4.82
CA ASN A 38 -14.25 -10.43 -3.72
C ASN A 38 -13.09 -11.01 -2.91
N ALA A 39 -12.02 -11.49 -3.57
CA ALA A 39 -10.85 -12.02 -2.86
C ALA A 39 -10.14 -10.90 -2.07
N PHE A 40 -10.03 -9.71 -2.67
CA PHE A 40 -9.44 -8.55 -2.01
C PHE A 40 -10.30 -8.08 -0.81
N LYS A 41 -11.62 -7.97 -0.98
CA LYS A 41 -12.56 -7.63 0.09
C LYS A 41 -12.51 -8.65 1.23
N ALA A 42 -12.47 -9.94 0.92
CA ALA A 42 -12.32 -10.99 1.94
C ALA A 42 -11.00 -10.86 2.72
N ARG A 43 -9.91 -10.48 2.03
CA ARG A 43 -8.62 -10.21 2.66
C ARG A 43 -8.66 -8.99 3.58
N LEU A 44 -9.35 -7.92 3.19
CA LEU A 44 -9.51 -6.72 4.01
C LEU A 44 -10.32 -6.98 5.29
N LYS A 45 -11.34 -7.85 5.20
CA LYS A 45 -12.19 -8.25 6.33
C LYS A 45 -11.49 -9.17 7.34
N LYS A 46 -10.40 -9.84 6.95
CA LYS A 46 -9.59 -10.59 7.92
C LYS A 46 -8.90 -9.59 8.84
N ASN A 47 -9.38 -9.49 10.08
CA ASN A 47 -8.66 -8.84 11.16
C ASN A 47 -7.34 -9.58 11.36
N SER A 48 -6.26 -9.05 10.80
CA SER A 48 -4.92 -9.41 11.25
C SER A 48 -4.56 -8.46 12.37
N ASP A 49 -4.22 -8.98 13.53
CA ASP A 49 -3.75 -8.22 14.71
C ASP A 49 -2.48 -7.36 14.44
N PHE A 50 -1.99 -7.32 13.20
CA PHE A 50 -0.76 -6.67 12.75
C PHE A 50 -0.93 -5.90 11.42
N ILE A 51 -2.03 -5.15 11.24
CA ILE A 51 -2.25 -4.30 10.05
C ILE A 51 -1.15 -3.23 9.86
N ASP A 52 -0.46 -2.84 10.93
CA ASP A 52 0.57 -1.79 10.91
C ASP A 52 1.78 -2.11 10.02
N ASN A 53 1.97 -3.37 9.61
CA ASN A 53 3.09 -3.78 8.77
C ASN A 53 2.72 -4.05 7.31
N GLU A 54 1.53 -3.64 6.88
CA GLU A 54 1.06 -3.83 5.50
C GLU A 54 0.92 -2.50 4.75
N ILE A 55 1.22 -2.51 3.46
CA ILE A 55 0.98 -1.39 2.54
C ILE A 55 0.08 -1.90 1.42
N PHE A 56 -1.04 -1.23 1.22
CA PHE A 56 -2.04 -1.57 0.21
C PHE A 56 -1.81 -0.72 -1.03
N ILE A 57 -1.67 -1.34 -2.19
CA ILE A 57 -1.45 -0.68 -3.47
C ILE A 57 -2.62 -1.06 -4.37
N LEU A 58 -3.44 -0.08 -4.76
CA LEU A 58 -4.66 -0.33 -5.54
C LEU A 58 -4.51 0.26 -6.94
N LEU A 59 -4.47 -0.60 -7.95
CA LEU A 59 -4.44 -0.18 -9.34
C LEU A 59 -5.87 0.03 -9.88
N SER A 60 -6.15 1.26 -10.30
CA SER A 60 -7.39 1.63 -10.95
C SER A 60 -7.11 2.16 -12.36
N GLU A 61 -7.17 1.29 -13.37
CA GLU A 61 -6.92 1.69 -14.77
C GLU A 61 -8.11 2.41 -15.45
N SER A 62 -9.26 2.52 -14.77
CA SER A 62 -10.40 3.27 -15.28
C SER A 62 -11.19 3.93 -14.14
N ARG A 63 -11.95 4.97 -14.46
CA ARG A 63 -12.84 5.63 -13.49
C ARG A 63 -13.89 4.68 -12.93
N THR A 64 -14.37 3.74 -13.75
CA THR A 64 -15.32 2.69 -13.32
C THR A 64 -14.71 1.80 -12.25
N ARG A 65 -13.44 1.40 -12.40
CA ARG A 65 -12.73 0.60 -11.39
C ARG A 65 -12.48 1.40 -10.11
N LEU A 66 -12.15 2.68 -10.24
CA LEU A 66 -12.01 3.56 -9.07
C LEU A 66 -13.32 3.65 -8.29
N ASN A 67 -14.45 3.78 -9.01
CA ASN A 67 -15.78 3.78 -8.39
C ASN A 67 -16.11 2.45 -7.71
N GLN A 68 -15.69 1.31 -8.25
CA GLN A 68 -15.90 0.03 -7.56
C GLN A 68 -15.12 -0.02 -6.24
N LEU A 69 -13.90 0.51 -6.23
CA LEU A 69 -13.05 0.56 -5.04
C LEU A 69 -13.64 1.44 -3.92
N THR A 70 -14.48 2.43 -4.21
CA THR A 70 -15.04 3.30 -3.16
C THR A 70 -15.89 2.52 -2.15
N SER A 71 -16.48 1.40 -2.57
CA SER A 71 -17.20 0.49 -1.66
C SER A 71 -16.30 -0.27 -0.65
N LEU A 72 -14.98 -0.07 -0.73
CA LEU A 72 -13.99 -0.59 0.21
C LEU A 72 -13.41 0.48 1.12
N ILE A 73 -13.83 1.75 1.03
CA ILE A 73 -13.26 2.86 1.81
C ILE A 73 -13.27 2.55 3.30
N ASP A 74 -14.42 2.13 3.85
CA ASP A 74 -14.55 1.79 5.28
C ASP A 74 -13.60 0.66 5.71
N LEU A 75 -13.28 -0.26 4.80
CA LEU A 75 -12.36 -1.36 5.07
C LEU A 75 -10.89 -0.95 4.93
N LEU A 76 -10.62 0.17 4.26
CA LEU A 76 -9.29 0.74 4.04
C LEU A 76 -9.01 1.90 5.00
N GLU A 77 -10.02 2.41 5.70
CA GLU A 77 -9.89 3.39 6.77
C GLU A 77 -8.88 2.84 7.80
N SER A 78 -7.90 3.66 8.18
CA SER A 78 -6.69 3.32 8.97
C SER A 78 -5.58 2.51 8.28
N LYS A 79 -5.76 2.03 7.04
CA LYS A 79 -4.74 1.26 6.32
C LYS A 79 -3.83 2.15 5.50
N ARG A 80 -2.57 1.73 5.33
CA ARG A 80 -1.56 2.46 4.55
C ARG A 80 -1.78 2.21 3.08
N THR A 81 -2.61 3.04 2.48
CA THR A 81 -3.07 2.86 1.10
C THR A 81 -2.34 3.78 0.13
N ILE A 82 -1.93 3.23 -1.01
CA ILE A 82 -1.43 3.93 -2.19
C ILE A 82 -2.39 3.66 -3.34
N LEU A 83 -2.80 4.71 -4.05
CA LEU A 83 -3.68 4.60 -5.21
C LEU A 83 -2.93 4.86 -6.51
N ILE A 84 -3.15 4.01 -7.50
CA ILE A 84 -2.69 4.26 -8.87
C ILE A 84 -3.92 4.59 -9.71
N LEU A 85 -3.97 5.83 -10.20
CA LEU A 85 -5.16 6.46 -10.76
C LEU A 85 -5.17 6.39 -12.29
N PRO A 86 -6.36 6.37 -12.92
CA PRO A 86 -6.49 6.32 -14.37
C PRO A 86 -6.12 7.63 -15.07
N ASP A 87 -6.33 8.76 -14.38
CA ASP A 87 -6.08 10.12 -14.84
C ASP A 87 -5.96 11.06 -13.63
N GLU A 88 -5.62 12.33 -13.88
CA GLU A 88 -5.49 13.37 -12.83
C GLU A 88 -6.64 14.39 -12.88
N SER A 89 -7.78 14.03 -13.46
CA SER A 89 -8.93 14.93 -13.50
C SER A 89 -9.42 15.23 -12.08
N LYS A 90 -10.02 16.41 -11.90
CA LYS A 90 -10.60 16.84 -10.62
C LYS A 90 -11.56 15.80 -10.03
N GLU A 91 -12.35 15.15 -10.88
CA GLU A 91 -13.30 14.11 -10.48
C GLU A 91 -12.59 12.87 -9.93
N THR A 92 -11.52 12.43 -10.60
CA THR A 92 -10.70 11.29 -10.17
C THR A 92 -9.98 11.60 -8.86
N LEU A 93 -9.36 12.77 -8.76
CA LEU A 93 -8.66 13.21 -7.54
C LEU A 93 -9.63 13.37 -6.36
N SER A 94 -10.82 13.93 -6.60
CA SER A 94 -11.85 14.07 -5.57
C SER A 94 -12.36 12.74 -5.05
N LYS A 95 -12.34 11.68 -5.85
CA LYS A 95 -12.68 10.32 -5.39
C LYS A 95 -11.50 9.67 -4.70
N ALA A 96 -10.29 9.83 -5.24
CA ALA A 96 -9.07 9.30 -4.65
C ALA A 96 -8.84 9.83 -3.23
N SER A 97 -9.14 11.10 -2.96
CA SER A 97 -8.99 11.71 -1.63
C SER A 97 -9.89 11.07 -0.56
N GLN A 98 -11.04 10.49 -0.94
CA GLN A 98 -11.95 9.82 -0.01
C GLN A 98 -11.36 8.55 0.62
N PHE A 99 -10.33 7.97 -0.02
CA PHE A 99 -9.60 6.81 0.53
C PHE A 99 -8.57 7.21 1.58
N PHE A 100 -8.34 8.51 1.80
CA PHE A 100 -7.24 9.04 2.62
C PHE A 100 -5.89 8.36 2.32
N PRO A 101 -5.49 8.27 1.03
CA PRO A 101 -4.28 7.56 0.66
C PRO A 101 -3.04 8.28 1.21
N ARG A 102 -2.00 7.52 1.54
CA ARG A 102 -0.68 8.10 1.86
C ARG A 102 0.02 8.67 0.63
N PHE A 103 -0.34 8.16 -0.54
CA PHE A 103 0.16 8.62 -1.83
C PHE A 103 -0.79 8.20 -2.94
N PHE A 104 -0.86 9.01 -4.00
CA PHE A 104 -1.48 8.59 -5.24
C PHE A 104 -0.62 9.05 -6.42
N THR A 105 -0.67 8.30 -7.52
CA THR A 105 0.06 8.60 -8.75
C THR A 105 -0.76 8.10 -9.95
N PRO A 106 -0.70 8.74 -11.12
CA PRO A 106 -1.31 8.17 -12.32
C PRO A 106 -0.62 6.86 -12.74
N VAL A 107 -1.25 6.09 -13.62
CA VAL A 107 -0.57 4.94 -14.27
C VAL A 107 0.67 5.45 -15.01
N SER A 108 1.82 4.84 -14.72
CA SER A 108 3.12 5.15 -15.32
C SER A 108 3.77 3.88 -15.87
N GLU A 109 4.73 4.04 -16.78
CA GLU A 109 5.57 2.93 -17.27
C GLU A 109 6.69 2.58 -16.29
N THR A 110 7.23 3.56 -15.56
CA THR A 110 8.39 3.36 -14.68
C THR A 110 8.01 3.26 -13.21
N TYR A 111 6.93 3.93 -12.80
CA TYR A 111 6.52 4.03 -11.39
C TYR A 111 7.65 4.49 -10.44
N THR A 112 8.57 5.34 -10.89
CA THR A 112 9.72 5.80 -10.09
C THR A 112 9.28 6.45 -8.78
N ASP A 113 8.30 7.37 -8.83
CA ASP A 113 7.81 8.06 -7.63
C ASP A 113 7.13 7.09 -6.65
N LEU A 114 6.44 6.07 -7.16
CA LEU A 114 5.84 5.02 -6.34
C LEU A 114 6.92 4.24 -5.60
N CYS A 115 8.02 3.88 -6.28
CA CYS A 115 9.14 3.17 -5.67
C CYS A 115 9.79 4.02 -4.55
N ASP A 116 10.02 5.30 -4.78
CA ASP A 116 10.58 6.20 -3.77
C ASP A 116 9.68 6.33 -2.53
N VAL A 117 8.37 6.44 -2.74
CA VAL A 117 7.39 6.48 -1.65
C VAL A 117 7.34 5.15 -0.90
N LEU A 118 7.32 4.02 -1.61
CA LEU A 118 7.33 2.70 -0.99
C LEU A 118 8.59 2.49 -0.14
N ASP A 119 9.77 2.86 -0.64
CA ASP A 119 11.01 2.74 0.12
C ASP A 119 10.98 3.60 1.41
N LYS A 120 10.49 4.84 1.31
CA LYS A 120 10.28 5.72 2.47
C LYS A 120 9.33 5.09 3.48
N MET A 121 8.18 4.58 3.04
CA MET A 121 7.19 3.95 3.91
C MET A 121 7.75 2.69 4.59
N ILE A 122 8.54 1.89 3.87
CA ILE A 122 9.18 0.67 4.40
C ILE A 122 10.25 1.02 5.43
N ASN A 123 11.10 2.01 5.13
CA ASN A 123 12.23 2.37 6.00
C ASN A 123 11.80 3.19 7.24
N GLN A 124 10.69 3.92 7.18
CA GLN A 124 10.11 4.57 8.35
C GLN A 124 9.65 3.55 9.41
N GLU A 125 9.11 2.40 9.01
CA GLU A 125 8.75 1.35 9.97
C GLU A 125 9.96 0.68 10.60
N LYS A 126 11.04 0.40 9.83
CA LYS A 126 12.29 -0.14 10.42
C LYS A 126 12.80 0.75 11.55
N LYS A 127 12.76 2.08 11.36
CA LYS A 127 13.17 3.06 12.39
C LYS A 127 12.24 3.07 13.60
N ARG A 128 10.93 2.85 13.42
CA ARG A 128 9.96 2.72 14.52
C ARG A 128 10.19 1.44 15.32
N SER A 129 10.42 0.31 14.66
CA SER A 129 10.71 -0.97 15.33
C SER A 129 12.00 -0.93 16.15
N ILE A 130 13.04 -0.23 15.67
CA ILE A 130 14.32 -0.10 16.40
C ILE A 130 14.20 0.81 17.64
N LYS A 131 13.35 1.86 17.60
CA LYS A 131 13.15 2.75 18.76
C LYS A 131 12.46 2.06 19.94
N ILE A 132 11.61 1.06 19.69
CA ILE A 132 10.93 0.31 20.75
C ILE A 132 11.90 -0.65 21.48
N ILE A 133 13.01 -1.03 20.84
CA ILE A 133 13.97 -2.04 21.37
C ILE A 133 15.19 -1.38 22.05
N LYS A 134 15.23 -0.06 22.24
CA LYS A 134 16.31 0.52 23.08
C LYS A 134 16.07 0.13 24.55
N PRO A 135 16.99 -0.62 25.20
CA PRO A 135 16.88 -0.83 26.64
C PRO A 135 16.98 0.52 27.34
N SER A 136 16.12 0.73 28.34
CA SER A 136 16.24 1.85 29.28
C SER A 136 17.68 1.90 29.78
N SER A 137 18.30 3.07 29.64
CA SER A 137 19.65 3.36 30.12
C SER A 137 19.70 3.54 31.65
N ASP A 138 18.69 3.10 32.39
CA ASP A 138 18.59 3.30 33.84
C ASP A 138 19.09 2.10 34.67
N PHE A 139 19.69 1.08 34.03
CA PHE A 139 20.18 -0.13 34.73
C PHE A 139 21.64 -0.10 35.18
N PHE A 140 22.38 0.98 34.93
CA PHE A 140 23.72 1.17 35.50
C PHE A 140 23.70 2.26 36.55
N ASN A 141 23.16 1.96 37.75
CA ASN A 141 23.48 2.69 38.99
C ASN A 141 22.86 1.99 40.22
N LEU A 142 23.02 0.68 40.37
CA LEU A 142 22.80 0.01 41.65
C LEU A 142 23.71 -1.22 41.76
N LEU A 143 24.98 -0.98 42.09
CA LEU A 143 25.76 -1.90 42.91
C LEU A 143 26.42 -1.05 44.02
N PRO A 144 26.33 -1.49 45.29
CA PRO A 144 26.90 -0.78 46.43
C PRO A 144 28.43 -0.78 46.43
#